data_AF-A0A961ID24-F1
#
_entry.id   AF-A0A961ID24-F1
#
_cell.length_a   1.000
_cell.length_b   1.000
_cell.length_c   1.000
_cell.angle_alpha   90.00
_cell.angle_beta   90.00
_cell.angle_gamma   90.00
#
_symmetry.space_group_name_H-M   'P 1'
#
loop_
_entity.id
_entity.type
_entity.pdbx_description
1 polymer ?
#
loop_
_entity_poly.entity_id
_entity_poly.type
_entity_poly.pdbx_seq_one_letter_code
_entity_poly.pdbx_strand_id
1 'polypeptide(L)' 'MDAEYAPGDIFEFDVESETGSSDFLQFLTFYVAQNLYAVEILETHEILKPTLLTRLPNAAPEVLGVMNLRGNI' A
#
# COMPACT_ATOMS: atom_id res chain seq x y z
N MET A 1 -24.57 5.75 -0.89
CA MET A 1 -23.66 4.60 -0.87
C MET A 1 -23.09 4.56 -2.29
N ASP A 2 -22.39 5.62 -2.70
CA ASP A 2 -22.16 5.95 -4.12
C ASP A 2 -20.91 6.84 -4.27
N ALA A 3 -19.79 6.42 -3.70
CA ALA A 3 -18.49 6.97 -4.09
C ALA A 3 -17.90 6.02 -5.12
N GLU A 4 -18.00 6.40 -6.39
CA GLU A 4 -17.35 5.73 -7.50
C GLU A 4 -15.83 5.84 -7.28
N TYR A 5 -15.21 4.75 -6.80
CA TYR A 5 -13.79 4.69 -6.51
C TYR A 5 -13.01 4.65 -7.82
N ALA A 6 -12.34 5.76 -8.18
CA ALA A 6 -11.41 5.77 -9.30
C ALA A 6 -10.01 5.37 -8.79
N PRO A 7 -9.31 4.44 -9.46
CA PRO A 7 -7.93 4.11 -9.10
C PRO A 7 -7.03 5.34 -9.35
N GLY A 8 -6.64 6.04 -8.29
CA GLY A 8 -5.86 7.27 -8.34
C GLY A 8 -6.39 8.43 -7.49
N ASP A 9 -7.58 8.29 -6.89
CA ASP A 9 -8.12 9.29 -5.97
C ASP A 9 -7.29 9.34 -4.68
N ILE A 10 -6.57 10.45 -4.49
CA ILE A 10 -5.97 10.80 -3.20
C ILE A 10 -7.11 11.38 -2.36
N PHE A 11 -7.58 10.62 -1.37
CA PHE A 11 -8.53 11.12 -0.40
C PHE A 11 -7.81 12.12 0.52
N GLU A 12 -8.07 13.40 0.31
CA GLU A 12 -7.62 14.46 1.21
C GLU A 12 -8.52 14.42 2.45
N PHE A 13 -8.02 13.81 3.52
CA PHE A 13 -8.67 13.85 4.82
C PHE A 13 -8.26 15.15 5.51
N ASP A 14 -9.19 16.12 5.57
CA ASP A 14 -8.99 17.34 6.35
C ASP A 14 -9.04 16.96 7.84
N VAL A 15 -7.86 16.69 8.41
CA VAL A 15 -7.72 16.44 9.85
C VAL A 15 -7.67 17.81 10.53
N GLU A 16 -8.83 18.29 10.98
CA GLU A 16 -8.91 19.47 11.85
C GLU A 16 -8.11 19.21 13.13
N SER A 17 -6.91 19.76 13.19
CA SER A 17 -6.02 19.69 14.35
C SER A 17 -5.90 21.08 14.96
N GLU A 18 -6.59 21.28 16.08
CA GLU A 18 -6.41 22.49 16.91
C GLU A 18 -5.02 22.45 17.58
N THR A 19 -4.17 23.38 17.14
CA THR A 19 -3.03 23.97 17.85
C THR A 19 -1.75 23.13 18.01
N GLY A 20 -0.72 23.51 17.23
CA GLY A 20 0.71 23.33 17.57
C GLY A 20 1.39 22.17 16.86
N SER A 21 2.13 22.48 15.78
CA SER A 21 2.96 21.54 14.98
C SER A 21 2.27 20.20 14.66
N SER A 22 1.32 20.21 13.74
CA SER A 22 0.60 19.01 13.34
C SER A 22 1.47 18.18 12.39
N ASP A 23 2.11 17.14 12.93
CA ASP A 23 2.66 16.04 12.13
C ASP A 23 1.47 15.26 11.54
N PHE A 24 1.04 15.65 10.33
CA PHE A 24 0.00 14.94 9.60
C PHE A 24 0.48 13.54 9.23
N LEU A 25 -0.08 12.50 9.87
CA LEU A 25 0.16 11.12 9.46
C LEU A 25 -0.57 10.82 8.15
N GLN A 26 0.20 10.38 7.15
CA GLN A 26 -0.30 10.01 5.83
C GLN A 26 -0.27 8.50 5.66
N PHE A 27 -1.34 7.95 5.06
CA PHE A 27 -1.49 6.51 4.87
C PHE A 27 -1.80 6.19 3.41
N LEU A 28 -1.22 5.11 2.90
CA LEU A 28 -1.62 4.47 1.65
C LEU A 28 -2.70 3.44 1.93
N THR A 29 -3.84 3.55 1.26
CA THR A 29 -4.95 2.60 1.39
C THR A 29 -5.03 1.64 0.20
N PHE A 30 -5.41 0.40 0.46
CA PHE A 30 -5.60 -0.62 -0.58
C PHE A 30 -6.60 -1.69 -0.14
N TYR A 31 -7.19 -2.38 -1.12
CA TYR A 31 -8.13 -3.46 -0.87
C TYR A 31 -7.47 -4.83 -0.92
N VAL A 32 -7.80 -5.69 0.05
CA VAL A 32 -7.56 -7.13 -0.03
C VAL A 32 -8.90 -7.84 0.04
N ALA A 33 -9.26 -8.51 -1.06
CA ALA A 33 -10.61 -8.99 -1.31
C ALA A 33 -11.65 -7.87 -1.18
N GLN A 34 -12.46 -7.86 -0.12
CA GLN A 34 -13.54 -6.89 0.12
C GLN A 34 -13.24 -5.95 1.31
N ASN A 35 -12.04 -6.07 1.89
CA ASN A 35 -11.66 -5.31 3.08
C ASN A 35 -10.63 -4.23 2.72
N LEU A 36 -10.78 -3.05 3.32
CA LEU A 36 -9.89 -1.90 3.16
C LEU A 36 -8.80 -1.93 4.23
N TYR A 37 -7.54 -1.81 3.81
CA TYR A 37 -6.35 -1.75 4.66
C TYR A 37 -5.57 -0.45 4.40
N ALA A 38 -4.71 -0.09 5.34
CA ALA A 38 -3.85 1.08 5.26
C ALA A 38 -2.45 0.79 5.81
N VAL A 39 -1.43 1.40 5.23
CA VAL A 39 -0.04 1.40 5.72
C VAL A 39 0.51 2.81 5.73
N GLU A 40 1.47 3.11 6.61
CA GLU A 40 2.09 4.43 6.65
C GLU A 40 2.82 4.73 5.34
N ILE A 41 2.58 5.90 4.75
CA ILE A 41 3.15 6.23 3.44
C ILE A 41 4.68 6.31 3.49
N LEU A 42 5.23 6.73 4.64
CA LEU A 42 6.66 6.87 4.85
C LEU A 42 7.40 5.53 4.94
N GLU A 43 6.71 4.44 5.30
CA GLU A 43 7.29 3.08 5.29
C GLU A 43 7.22 2.42 3.90
N THR A 44 6.41 2.96 2.99
CA THR A 44 6.20 2.40 1.65
C THR A 44 7.32 2.83 0.70
N HIS A 45 8.07 1.86 0.18
CA HIS A 45 9.20 2.14 -0.72
C HIS A 45 8.76 2.29 -2.18
N GLU A 46 7.96 1.35 -2.71
CA GLU A 46 7.52 1.34 -4.10
C GLU A 46 6.11 0.72 -4.23
N ILE A 47 5.30 1.27 -5.15
CA ILE A 47 4.02 0.68 -5.57
C ILE A 47 4.21 0.06 -6.95
N LEU A 48 4.13 -1.26 -7.00
CA LEU A 48 4.36 -2.04 -8.23
C LEU A 48 3.05 -2.64 -8.73
N LYS A 49 2.92 -2.72 -10.05
CA LYS A 49 1.87 -3.53 -10.66
C LYS A 49 2.18 -5.01 -10.44
N PRO A 50 1.17 -5.88 -10.29
CA PRO A 50 1.40 -7.32 -10.21
C PRO A 50 2.21 -7.82 -11.40
N THR A 51 3.35 -8.46 -11.14
CA THR A 51 4.20 -9.09 -12.16
C THR A 51 4.42 -10.55 -11.81
N LEU A 52 5.10 -11.29 -12.70
CA LEU A 52 5.37 -12.72 -12.50
C LEU A 52 6.33 -12.92 -11.31
N LEU A 53 5.90 -13.72 -10.33
CA LEU A 53 6.70 -14.14 -9.19
C LEU A 53 7.42 -15.46 -9.50
N THR A 54 8.69 -15.55 -9.13
CA THR A 54 9.45 -16.81 -9.22
C THR A 54 9.27 -17.59 -7.92
N ARG A 55 8.76 -18.83 -8.01
CA ARG A 55 8.53 -19.68 -6.84
C ARG A 55 9.85 -20.01 -6.14
N LEU A 56 9.89 -19.85 -4.82
CA LEU A 56 11.02 -20.24 -3.98
C LEU A 56 10.84 -21.69 -3.50
N PRO A 57 11.80 -22.61 -3.74
CA PRO A 57 11.68 -23.99 -3.27
C PRO A 57 11.73 -24.03 -1.73
N ASN A 58 10.95 -24.93 -1.14
CA ASN A 58 10.85 -25.14 0.32
C ASN A 58 10.38 -23.91 1.13
N ALA A 59 9.76 -22.91 0.49
CA ALA A 59 9.19 -21.77 1.19
C ALA A 59 7.87 -22.14 1.89
N ALA A 60 7.55 -21.41 2.95
CA ALA A 60 6.26 -21.50 3.62
C ALA A 60 5.10 -21.15 2.66
N PRO A 61 3.88 -21.68 2.84
CA PRO A 61 2.79 -21.51 1.89
C PRO A 61 2.33 -20.05 1.73
N GLU A 62 2.48 -19.24 2.79
CA GLU A 62 2.29 -17.79 2.79
C GLU A 62 3.29 -17.02 1.91
N VAL A 63 4.40 -17.64 1.49
CA VAL A 63 5.39 -17.02 0.60
C VAL A 63 5.03 -17.31 -0.86
N LEU A 64 4.59 -16.28 -1.58
CA LEU A 64 4.24 -16.40 -3.00
C LEU A 64 5.46 -16.66 -3.90
N GLY A 65 6.63 -16.10 -3.55
CA GLY A 65 7.86 -16.24 -4.33
C GLY A 65 8.80 -15.06 -4.15
N VAL A 66 9.76 -14.93 -5.07
CA VAL A 66 10.69 -13.81 -5.18
C VAL A 66 10.49 -13.07 -6.50
N MET A 67 10.80 -11.79 -6.51
CA MET A 67 10.84 -10.96 -7.72
C MET A 67 12.06 -10.06 -7.71
N ASN A 68 12.54 -9.69 -8.89
CA ASN A 68 13.67 -8.76 -9.01
C ASN A 68 13.15 -7.32 -9.08
N LEU A 69 13.63 -6.46 -8.17
CA LEU A 69 13.32 -5.04 -8.16
C LEU A 69 14.49 -4.27 -8.75
N ARG A 70 14.42 -3.99 -10.06
CA ARG A 70 15.37 -3.13 -10.80
C ARG A 70 16.86 -3.45 -10.54
N GLY A 71 17.20 -4.72 -10.30
CA GLY A 71 18.57 -5.18 -10.09
C GLY A 71 19.10 -5.13 -8.65
N ASN A 72 18.31 -4.67 -7.67
CA ASN A 72 18.61 -4.89 -6.26
C ASN A 72 17.99 -6.23 -5.85
N ILE A 73 18.84 -7.22 -5.56
CA ILE A 73 18.47 -8.48 -4.90
C ILE A 73 18.97 -8.48 -3.46
#